data_AF-A0A5C5YM94-F1
#
_entry.id   AF-A0A5C5YM94-F1
#
_cell.length_a   1.000
_cell.length_b   1.000
_cell.length_c   1.000
_cell.angle_alpha   90.00
_cell.angle_beta   90.00
_cell.angle_gamma   90.00
#
_symmetry.space_group_name_H-M   'P 1'
#
loop_
_entity.id
_entity.type
_entity.pdbx_description
1 polymer ?
#
loop_
_entity_poly.entity_id
_entity_poly.type
_entity_poly.pdbx_seq_one_letter_code
_entity_poly.pdbx_strand_id
1 'polypeptide(L)'
;MLRSTPPFAVAALLLAGVTGCSSEESRLNEAIAKLDPNQEYLPAEVEALLSAPHETELLSLNPEWLDDPPDDSFHRFEVLGQTPLTAEESAAFFEALRAGVATRPDLPPPDCFNPRHGVRITSGDQSLDIAICFECEQIYSYRGDEQIGSRETSVLPATRYREAVSEHGLTAAPSAQ
;
A
#
# COMPACT_ATOMS: atom_id res chain seq x y z
N MET A 1 60.02 -26.38 -22.62
CA MET A 1 59.45 -26.20 -21.27
C MET A 1 58.13 -25.47 -21.41
N LEU A 2 57.02 -26.17 -21.16
CA LEU A 2 55.64 -25.69 -21.13
C LEU A 2 55.37 -24.89 -19.84
N ARG A 3 54.65 -23.76 -19.94
CA ARG A 3 53.69 -23.19 -18.95
C ARG A 3 52.71 -22.31 -19.75
N SER A 4 51.42 -22.62 -19.97
CA SER A 4 50.26 -22.84 -19.06
C SER A 4 49.54 -21.55 -18.63
N THR A 5 48.47 -21.19 -19.39
CA THR A 5 47.11 -20.62 -19.07
C THR A 5 46.91 -19.47 -18.05
N PRO A 6 45.77 -18.71 -18.01
CA PRO A 6 44.43 -18.93 -18.63
C PRO A 6 43.74 -17.70 -19.31
N PRO A 7 42.53 -17.88 -19.89
CA PRO A 7 41.71 -16.82 -20.48
C PRO A 7 40.80 -16.17 -19.43
N PHE A 8 40.68 -14.84 -19.43
CA PHE A 8 39.63 -14.16 -18.66
C PHE A 8 38.46 -13.82 -19.58
N ALA A 9 37.36 -14.51 -19.30
CA ALA A 9 36.03 -14.23 -19.82
C ALA A 9 35.60 -12.82 -19.43
N VAL A 10 35.07 -12.06 -20.39
CA VAL A 10 34.22 -10.91 -20.09
C VAL A 10 32.78 -11.37 -20.24
N ALA A 11 32.12 -11.46 -19.09
CA ALA A 11 30.70 -11.71 -18.96
C ALA A 11 29.92 -10.58 -19.64
N ALA A 12 29.16 -10.91 -20.69
CA ALA A 12 28.12 -10.04 -21.19
C ALA A 12 26.89 -10.23 -20.28
N LEU A 13 26.64 -9.20 -19.50
CA LEU A 13 25.53 -9.01 -18.58
C LEU A 13 24.20 -9.27 -19.30
N LEU A 14 23.43 -10.24 -18.81
CA LEU A 14 22.03 -10.43 -19.21
C LEU A 14 21.23 -9.25 -18.66
N LEU A 15 20.90 -8.29 -19.51
CA LEU A 15 19.81 -7.35 -19.28
C LEU A 15 18.49 -8.13 -19.37
N ALA A 16 18.09 -8.76 -18.27
CA ALA A 16 16.71 -9.20 -18.09
C ALA A 16 15.86 -7.93 -17.92
N GLY A 17 15.20 -7.53 -19.01
CA GLY A 17 14.32 -6.37 -19.04
C GLY A 17 13.14 -6.54 -18.08
N VAL A 18 13.01 -5.56 -17.19
CA VAL A 18 11.80 -5.16 -16.47
C VAL A 18 10.63 -4.94 -17.44
N THR A 19 9.86 -5.98 -17.76
CA THR A 19 8.67 -5.86 -18.63
C THR A 19 7.33 -5.95 -17.88
N GLY A 20 7.35 -6.19 -16.57
CA GLY A 20 6.13 -6.26 -15.75
C GLY A 20 5.61 -4.91 -15.26
N CYS A 21 6.49 -4.07 -14.70
CA CYS A 21 6.08 -2.84 -14.01
C CYS A 21 5.38 -1.82 -14.92
N SER A 22 5.80 -1.69 -16.19
CA SER A 22 5.24 -0.69 -17.10
C SER A 22 3.74 -0.89 -17.37
N SER A 23 3.25 -2.13 -17.30
CA SER A 23 1.84 -2.44 -17.52
C SER A 23 0.95 -2.08 -16.32
N GLU A 24 1.41 -2.34 -15.10
CA GLU A 24 0.69 -2.00 -13.87
C GLU A 24 0.66 -0.49 -13.67
N GLU A 25 1.80 0.18 -13.89
CA GLU A 25 1.93 1.63 -13.84
C GLU A 25 1.05 2.31 -14.89
N SER A 26 1.00 1.79 -16.12
CA SER A 26 0.10 2.33 -17.15
C SER A 26 -1.38 2.21 -16.76
N ARG A 27 -1.78 1.09 -16.17
CA ARG A 27 -3.17 0.89 -15.70
C ARG A 27 -3.52 1.82 -14.54
N LEU A 28 -2.58 2.01 -13.61
CA LEU A 28 -2.72 2.96 -12.52
C LEU A 28 -2.88 4.39 -13.05
N ASN A 29 -2.02 4.81 -13.97
CA ASN A 29 -2.06 6.15 -14.55
C ASN A 29 -3.37 6.40 -15.34
N GLU A 30 -3.86 5.40 -16.08
CA GLU A 30 -5.15 5.49 -16.76
C GLU A 30 -6.32 5.61 -15.76
N ALA A 31 -6.25 4.89 -14.63
CA ALA A 31 -7.26 4.97 -13.58
C ALA A 31 -7.25 6.34 -12.89
N ILE A 32 -6.08 6.86 -12.55
CA ILE A 32 -5.90 8.20 -11.96
C ILE A 32 -6.46 9.28 -12.89
N ALA A 33 -6.18 9.19 -14.19
CA ALA A 33 -6.68 10.15 -15.18
C ALA A 33 -8.22 10.20 -15.31
N LYS A 34 -8.93 9.21 -14.76
CA LYS A 34 -10.40 9.11 -14.79
C LYS A 34 -11.06 9.50 -13.46
N LEU A 35 -10.30 9.90 -12.44
CA LEU A 35 -10.85 10.35 -11.17
C LEU A 35 -11.71 11.61 -11.37
N ASP A 36 -12.91 11.62 -10.80
CA ASP A 36 -13.75 12.81 -10.69
C ASP A 36 -13.34 13.60 -9.43
N PRO A 37 -12.82 14.83 -9.56
CA PRO A 37 -12.40 15.62 -8.40
C PRO A 37 -13.56 16.01 -7.46
N ASN A 38 -14.82 15.80 -7.86
CA ASN A 38 -16.00 16.08 -7.03
C ASN A 38 -16.56 14.82 -6.35
N GLN A 39 -15.99 13.65 -6.62
CA GLN A 39 -16.40 12.40 -5.99
C GLN A 39 -15.59 12.12 -4.73
N GLU A 40 -16.28 11.72 -3.66
CA GLU A 40 -15.65 11.33 -2.40
C GLU A 40 -15.26 9.84 -2.43
N TYR A 41 -13.98 9.56 -2.68
CA TYR A 41 -13.45 8.20 -2.76
C TYR A 41 -13.09 7.64 -1.37
N LEU A 42 -12.58 8.48 -0.47
CA LEU A 42 -12.27 8.13 0.93
C LEU A 42 -13.23 8.87 1.86
N PRO A 43 -13.41 8.44 3.13
CA PRO A 43 -14.22 9.18 4.09
C PRO A 43 -13.78 10.65 4.20
N ALA A 44 -14.73 11.58 4.28
CA ALA A 44 -14.49 13.02 4.28
C ALA A 44 -13.45 13.48 5.32
N GLU A 45 -13.35 12.80 6.45
CA GLU A 45 -12.37 13.12 7.48
C GLU A 45 -10.94 12.76 7.06
N VAL A 46 -10.76 11.64 6.36
CA VAL A 46 -9.48 11.27 5.75
C VAL A 46 -9.09 12.33 4.72
N GLU A 47 -10.01 12.72 3.84
CA GLU A 47 -9.77 13.76 2.84
C GLU A 47 -9.42 15.13 3.47
N ALA A 48 -10.08 15.48 4.57
CA ALA A 48 -9.80 16.70 5.31
C ALA A 48 -8.40 16.67 5.95
N LEU A 49 -8.01 15.54 6.54
CA LEU A 49 -6.68 15.37 7.15
C LEU A 49 -5.56 15.43 6.09
N LEU A 50 -5.78 14.81 4.92
CA LEU A 50 -4.85 14.84 3.79
C LEU A 50 -4.68 16.23 3.16
N SER A 51 -5.67 17.11 3.34
CA SER A 51 -5.62 18.49 2.86
C SER A 51 -4.83 19.42 3.79
N ALA A 52 -4.53 18.98 5.01
CA ALA A 52 -3.69 19.68 5.98
C ALA A 52 -2.23 19.17 5.92
N PRO A 53 -1.24 19.89 6.46
CA PRO A 53 0.09 19.34 6.68
C PRO A 53 0.01 18.08 7.54
N HIS A 54 0.49 16.95 7.01
CA HIS A 54 0.40 15.65 7.67
C HIS A 54 1.67 14.84 7.44
N GLU A 55 1.87 13.86 8.32
CA GLU A 55 2.83 12.78 8.17
C GLU A 55 2.07 11.51 7.81
N THR A 56 2.66 10.68 6.96
CA THR A 56 2.09 9.40 6.55
C THR A 56 3.11 8.30 6.81
N GLU A 57 2.69 7.26 7.50
CA GLU A 57 3.44 6.02 7.66
C GLU A 57 2.71 4.89 6.93
N LEU A 58 3.48 4.09 6.21
CA LEU A 58 3.02 2.85 5.59
C LEU A 58 3.42 1.68 6.48
N LEU A 59 2.46 0.81 6.79
CA LEU A 59 2.61 -0.31 7.71
C LEU A 59 2.41 -1.63 7.00
N SER A 60 3.24 -2.60 7.38
CA SER A 60 3.11 -4.00 7.01
C SER A 60 2.47 -4.75 8.15
N LEU A 61 1.37 -5.46 7.89
CA LEU A 61 0.55 -6.09 8.92
C LEU A 61 0.60 -7.61 8.83
N ASN A 62 0.62 -8.26 9.99
CA ASN A 62 0.24 -9.65 10.13
C ASN A 62 -1.29 -9.74 10.05
N PRO A 63 -1.87 -10.48 9.09
CA PRO A 63 -3.33 -10.58 8.96
C PRO A 63 -3.99 -11.40 10.08
N GLU A 64 -3.21 -12.08 10.92
CA GLU A 64 -3.74 -12.86 12.03
C GLU A 64 -4.36 -11.94 13.07
N TRP A 65 -5.65 -12.14 13.34
CA TRP A 65 -6.37 -11.42 14.37
C TRP A 65 -5.83 -11.79 15.75
N LEU A 66 -5.41 -10.80 16.53
CA LEU A 66 -4.95 -11.01 17.89
C LEU A 66 -6.13 -10.96 18.86
N ASP A 67 -6.33 -12.01 19.66
CA ASP A 67 -7.35 -12.06 20.72
C ASP A 67 -6.99 -11.11 21.88
N ASP A 68 -5.71 -11.10 22.26
CA ASP A 68 -5.13 -10.24 23.29
C ASP A 68 -4.04 -9.35 22.64
N PRO A 69 -4.43 -8.30 21.90
CA PRO A 69 -3.48 -7.45 21.20
C PRO A 69 -2.65 -6.61 22.18
N PRO A 70 -1.36 -6.39 21.90
CA PRO A 70 -0.57 -5.42 22.65
C PRO A 70 -1.06 -3.99 22.36
N ASP A 71 -0.76 -3.05 23.26
CA ASP A 71 -1.19 -1.64 23.19
C ASP A 71 -0.73 -0.93 21.90
N ASP A 72 0.36 -1.40 21.28
CA ASP A 72 0.94 -0.86 20.05
C ASP A 72 0.49 -1.60 18.77
N SER A 73 -0.47 -2.53 18.89
CA SER A 73 -1.08 -3.16 17.71
C SER A 73 -1.84 -2.16 16.86
N PHE A 74 -1.94 -2.46 15.56
CA PHE A 74 -2.72 -1.68 14.61
C PHE A 74 -4.10 -2.30 14.49
N HIS A 75 -5.07 -1.81 15.28
CA HIS A 75 -6.44 -2.35 15.32
C HIS A 75 -6.49 -3.88 15.46
N ARG A 76 -5.71 -4.42 16.41
CA ARG A 76 -5.59 -5.86 16.71
C ARG A 76 -4.79 -6.68 15.70
N PHE A 77 -4.11 -6.02 14.76
CA PHE A 77 -3.14 -6.64 13.86
C PHE A 77 -1.71 -6.29 14.30
N GLU A 78 -0.82 -7.27 14.28
CA GLU A 78 0.61 -7.04 14.57
C GLU A 78 1.24 -6.23 13.43
N VAL A 79 2.03 -5.21 13.79
CA VAL A 79 2.83 -4.43 12.84
C VAL A 79 4.17 -5.12 12.65
N LEU A 80 4.40 -5.66 11.45
CA LEU A 80 5.64 -6.35 11.07
C LEU A 80 6.76 -5.37 10.70
N GLY A 81 6.37 -4.15 10.31
CA GLY A 81 7.28 -3.06 10.01
C GLY A 81 6.50 -1.82 9.58
N GLN A 82 7.16 -0.67 9.65
CA GLN A 82 6.62 0.59 9.15
C GLN A 82 7.71 1.44 8.48
N THR A 83 7.31 2.28 7.55
CA THR A 83 8.19 3.29 6.95
C THR A 83 7.45 4.62 6.78
N PRO A 84 8.07 5.77 7.11
CA PRO A 84 7.48 7.05 6.75
C PRO A 84 7.50 7.22 5.23
N LEU A 85 6.47 7.88 4.71
CA LEU A 85 6.43 8.35 3.33
C LEU A 85 6.79 9.83 3.28
N THR A 86 7.54 10.23 2.27
CA THR A 86 7.67 11.64 1.89
C THR A 86 6.31 12.20 1.45
N ALA A 87 6.17 13.53 1.40
CA ALA A 87 4.93 14.15 0.93
C ALA A 87 4.55 13.74 -0.50
N GLU A 88 5.55 13.52 -1.38
CA GLU A 88 5.33 13.06 -2.75
C GLU A 88 4.84 11.61 -2.80
N GLU A 89 5.48 10.72 -2.05
CA GLU A 89 5.06 9.31 -1.94
C GLU A 89 3.67 9.18 -1.29
N SER A 90 3.39 9.99 -0.26
CA SER A 90 2.08 10.07 0.38
C SER A 90 1.01 10.46 -0.64
N ALA A 91 1.23 11.56 -1.38
CA ALA A 91 0.29 12.01 -2.42
C ALA A 91 0.07 10.93 -3.49
N ALA A 92 1.14 10.33 -4.01
CA ALA A 92 1.07 9.28 -5.02
C ALA A 92 0.34 8.02 -4.52
N PHE A 93 0.55 7.66 -3.24
CA PHE A 93 -0.15 6.55 -2.61
C PHE A 93 -1.66 6.82 -2.50
N PHE A 94 -2.06 8.00 -2.01
CA PHE A 94 -3.48 8.32 -1.86
C PHE A 94 -4.18 8.55 -3.20
N GLU A 95 -3.50 9.06 -4.24
CA GLU A 95 -4.04 9.04 -5.61
C GLU A 95 -4.30 7.61 -6.09
N ALA A 96 -3.34 6.70 -5.85
CA ALA A 96 -3.52 5.29 -6.19
C ALA A 96 -4.66 4.64 -5.40
N LEU A 97 -4.82 4.97 -4.12
CA LEU A 97 -5.91 4.49 -3.29
C LEU A 97 -7.28 4.94 -3.82
N ARG A 98 -7.43 6.23 -4.16
CA ARG A 98 -8.65 6.75 -4.79
C ARG A 98 -8.93 6.08 -6.13
N ALA A 99 -7.90 5.86 -6.96
CA ALA A 99 -8.01 5.12 -8.21
C ALA A 99 -8.45 3.66 -7.98
N GLY A 100 -7.95 3.02 -6.92
CA GLY A 100 -8.36 1.70 -6.49
C GLY A 100 -9.85 1.61 -6.18
N VAL A 101 -10.36 2.57 -5.41
CA VAL A 101 -11.79 2.68 -5.08
C VAL A 101 -12.63 2.97 -6.33
N ALA A 102 -12.19 3.91 -7.17
CA ALA A 102 -12.93 4.32 -8.38
C ALA A 102 -13.05 3.22 -9.44
N THR A 103 -12.12 2.28 -9.47
CA THR A 103 -12.02 1.26 -10.53
C THR A 103 -12.38 -0.15 -10.06
N ARG A 104 -12.77 -0.32 -8.80
CA ARG A 104 -13.28 -1.60 -8.32
C ARG A 104 -14.53 -1.98 -9.14
N PRO A 105 -14.62 -3.20 -9.71
CA PRO A 105 -15.82 -3.61 -10.44
C PRO A 105 -17.07 -3.66 -9.55
N ASP A 106 -18.26 -3.68 -10.13
CA ASP A 106 -19.50 -3.92 -9.37
C ASP A 106 -19.71 -5.42 -9.14
N LEU A 107 -18.84 -6.03 -8.31
CA LEU A 107 -18.92 -7.44 -7.93
C LEU A 107 -18.83 -7.56 -6.41
N PRO A 108 -19.65 -8.41 -5.76
CA PRO A 108 -19.57 -8.61 -4.31
C PRO A 108 -18.13 -8.92 -3.88
N PRO A 109 -17.58 -8.23 -2.87
CA PRO A 109 -16.26 -8.54 -2.36
C PRO A 109 -16.28 -9.92 -1.67
N PRO A 110 -15.14 -10.60 -1.58
CA PRO A 110 -15.00 -11.77 -0.73
C PRO A 110 -15.44 -11.49 0.72
N ASP A 111 -16.06 -12.46 1.38
CA ASP A 111 -16.46 -12.38 2.79
C ASP A 111 -15.24 -12.67 3.71
N CYS A 112 -14.22 -11.84 3.61
CA CYS A 112 -12.99 -11.93 4.41
C CYS A 112 -12.47 -10.54 4.76
N PHE A 113 -11.65 -10.44 5.80
CA PHE A 113 -10.84 -9.24 6.05
C PHE A 113 -9.54 -9.62 6.74
N ASN A 114 -8.50 -9.83 5.92
CA ASN A 114 -7.16 -10.23 6.34
C ASN A 114 -6.17 -9.10 5.98
N PRO A 115 -6.22 -7.94 6.66
CA PRO A 115 -5.45 -6.78 6.24
C PRO A 115 -3.95 -7.05 6.39
N ARG A 116 -3.21 -6.72 5.33
CA ARG A 116 -1.75 -6.88 5.26
C ARG A 116 -1.03 -5.55 5.10
N HIS A 117 -1.80 -4.49 4.88
CA HIS A 117 -1.29 -3.15 4.60
C HIS A 117 -2.05 -2.19 5.50
N GLY A 118 -1.32 -1.38 6.25
CA GLY A 118 -1.84 -0.31 7.07
C GLY A 118 -1.29 1.02 6.60
N VAL A 119 -2.02 2.10 6.86
CA VAL A 119 -1.55 3.47 6.66
C VAL A 119 -1.96 4.27 7.87
N ARG A 120 -1.02 4.98 8.47
CA ARG A 120 -1.28 5.93 9.56
C ARG A 120 -1.04 7.33 9.05
N ILE A 121 -2.00 8.21 9.25
CA ILE A 121 -1.95 9.62 8.87
C ILE A 121 -2.02 10.43 10.15
N THR A 122 -1.07 11.33 10.36
CA THR A 122 -1.01 12.17 11.57
C THR A 122 -0.92 13.63 11.18
N SER A 123 -1.78 14.48 11.72
CA SER A 123 -1.74 15.94 11.56
C SER A 123 -1.99 16.60 12.91
N GLY A 124 -0.94 17.17 13.52
CA GLY A 124 -1.01 17.69 14.87
C GLY A 124 -1.43 16.60 15.87
N ASP A 125 -2.52 16.84 16.61
CA ASP A 125 -3.06 15.90 17.61
C ASP A 125 -4.07 14.90 17.00
N GLN A 126 -4.34 14.98 15.69
CA GLN A 126 -5.26 14.09 15.01
C GLN A 126 -4.51 12.95 14.33
N SER A 127 -5.02 11.73 14.48
CA SER A 127 -4.52 10.56 13.77
C SER A 127 -5.67 9.74 13.21
N LEU A 128 -5.52 9.28 11.98
CA LEU A 128 -6.43 8.36 11.30
C LEU A 128 -5.64 7.20 10.74
N ASP A 129 -6.22 6.03 10.85
CA ASP A 129 -5.63 4.77 10.42
C ASP A 129 -6.48 4.16 9.31
N ILE A 130 -5.83 3.52 8.34
CA ILE A 130 -6.48 2.83 7.23
C ILE A 130 -5.91 1.41 7.15
N ALA A 131 -6.75 0.41 7.37
CA ALA A 131 -6.43 -0.99 7.16
C ALA A 131 -6.91 -1.43 5.77
N ILE A 132 -6.02 -2.04 4.98
CA ILE A 132 -6.27 -2.41 3.58
C ILE A 132 -6.02 -3.89 3.37
N CYS A 133 -7.03 -4.57 2.83
CA CYS A 133 -6.96 -5.94 2.38
C CYS A 133 -7.22 -6.01 0.87
N PHE A 134 -6.16 -6.08 0.05
CA PHE A 134 -6.32 -6.21 -1.40
C PHE A 134 -6.87 -7.57 -1.83
N GLU A 135 -6.71 -8.62 -1.02
CA GLU A 135 -7.28 -9.95 -1.26
C GLU A 135 -8.81 -9.93 -1.16
N CYS A 136 -9.32 -9.25 -0.13
CA CYS A 136 -10.75 -9.08 0.11
C CYS A 136 -11.31 -7.81 -0.56
N GLU A 137 -10.45 -7.04 -1.24
CA GLU A 137 -10.79 -5.81 -1.95
C GLU A 137 -11.50 -4.78 -1.06
N GLN A 138 -11.09 -4.68 0.20
CA GLN A 138 -11.72 -3.86 1.22
C GLN A 138 -10.72 -2.97 1.95
N ILE A 139 -11.21 -1.78 2.33
CA ILE A 139 -10.51 -0.76 3.11
C ILE A 139 -11.41 -0.38 4.29
N TYR A 140 -10.85 -0.36 5.49
CA TYR A 140 -11.49 0.20 6.68
C TYR A 140 -10.68 1.38 7.21
N SER A 141 -11.38 2.46 7.55
CA SER A 141 -10.78 3.68 8.10
C SER A 141 -11.20 3.86 9.55
N TYR A 142 -10.26 4.28 10.39
CA TYR A 142 -10.41 4.34 11.84
C TYR A 142 -9.97 5.69 12.42
N ARG A 143 -10.65 6.11 13.48
CA ARG A 143 -10.25 7.18 14.39
C ARG A 143 -10.10 6.58 15.79
N GLY A 144 -8.87 6.41 16.26
CA GLY A 144 -8.64 5.51 17.40
C GLY A 144 -9.19 4.11 17.06
N ASP A 145 -9.95 3.49 17.97
CA ASP A 145 -10.57 2.18 17.71
C ASP A 145 -11.94 2.25 17.02
N GLU A 146 -12.46 3.46 16.74
CA GLU A 146 -13.75 3.63 16.06
C GLU A 146 -13.56 3.52 14.55
N GLN A 147 -14.23 2.57 13.91
CA GLN A 147 -14.31 2.51 12.45
C GLN A 147 -15.24 3.64 11.94
N ILE A 148 -14.68 4.58 11.19
CA ILE A 148 -15.39 5.75 10.65
C ILE A 148 -15.87 5.55 9.20
N GLY A 149 -15.42 4.50 8.53
CA GLY A 149 -15.85 4.19 7.18
C GLY A 149 -15.30 2.89 6.61
N SER A 150 -15.89 2.48 5.49
CA SER A 150 -15.41 1.40 4.64
C SER A 150 -15.52 1.77 3.17
N ARG A 151 -14.60 1.22 2.36
CA ARG A 151 -14.61 1.30 0.90
C ARG A 151 -14.16 -0.02 0.31
N GLU A 152 -14.66 -0.34 -0.86
CA GLU A 152 -14.08 -1.40 -1.68
C GLU A 152 -12.95 -0.82 -2.54
N THR A 153 -11.93 -1.60 -2.86
CA THR A 153 -10.79 -1.17 -3.67
C THR A 153 -10.31 -2.29 -4.58
N SER A 154 -9.86 -1.94 -5.78
CA SER A 154 -9.07 -2.84 -6.60
C SER A 154 -7.65 -3.01 -6.05
N VAL A 155 -6.86 -3.89 -6.69
CA VAL A 155 -5.44 -4.15 -6.35
C VAL A 155 -4.48 -3.04 -6.78
N LEU A 156 -4.93 -2.03 -7.55
CA LEU A 156 -4.06 -0.97 -8.08
C LEU A 156 -3.18 -0.24 -7.03
N PRO A 157 -3.68 0.07 -5.81
CA PRO A 157 -2.84 0.75 -4.81
C PRO A 157 -1.66 -0.10 -4.33
N ALA A 158 -1.72 -1.43 -4.52
CA ALA A 158 -0.62 -2.33 -4.16
C ALA A 158 0.67 -2.05 -4.96
N THR A 159 0.58 -1.39 -6.12
CA THR A 159 1.75 -0.96 -6.89
C THR A 159 2.60 0.02 -6.08
N ARG A 160 1.97 1.06 -5.49
CA ARG A 160 2.67 2.05 -4.66
C ARG A 160 3.18 1.45 -3.35
N TYR A 161 2.44 0.50 -2.77
CA TYR A 161 2.92 -0.24 -1.59
C TYR A 161 4.20 -1.03 -1.90
N ARG A 162 4.23 -1.76 -3.00
CA ARG A 162 5.41 -2.56 -3.40
C ARG A 162 6.63 -1.69 -3.71
N GLU A 163 6.43 -0.52 -4.32
CA GLU A 163 7.49 0.47 -4.52
C GLU A 163 8.08 0.91 -3.19
N ALA A 164 7.24 1.34 -2.23
CA ALA A 164 7.69 1.75 -0.91
C ALA A 164 8.43 0.62 -0.16
N VAL A 165 7.94 -0.63 -0.27
CA VAL A 165 8.63 -1.79 0.29
C VAL A 165 10.03 -1.97 -0.31
N SER A 166 10.15 -1.84 -1.63
CA SER A 166 11.41 -2.00 -2.33
C SER A 166 12.40 -0.87 -2.05
N GLU A 167 11.91 0.37 -1.94
CA GLU A 167 12.75 1.56 -1.78
C GLU A 167 13.22 1.74 -0.33
N HIS A 168 12.33 1.50 0.65
CA HIS A 168 12.62 1.70 2.06
C HIS A 168 13.06 0.43 2.80
N GLY A 169 13.04 -0.72 2.13
CA GLY A 169 13.40 -2.00 2.74
C GLY A 169 12.42 -2.46 3.82
N LEU A 170 11.16 -2.03 3.73
CA LEU A 170 10.09 -2.44 4.64
C LEU A 170 9.94 -3.96 4.61
N THR A 171 9.76 -4.59 5.77
CA THR A 171 9.43 -6.02 5.83
C THR A 171 8.10 -6.25 5.12
N ALA A 172 8.12 -6.96 4.00
CA ALA A 172 6.91 -7.29 3.27
C ALA A 172 5.97 -8.14 4.14
N ALA A 173 4.67 -7.84 4.08
CA ALA A 173 3.67 -8.65 4.73
C ALA A 173 3.68 -10.06 4.11
N PRO A 174 3.26 -11.10 4.86
CA PRO A 174 3.18 -12.45 4.30
C PRO A 174 2.27 -12.42 3.07
N SER A 175 2.51 -13.27 2.07
CA SER A 175 1.59 -13.37 0.93
C SER A 175 0.27 -14.01 1.35
N ALA A 176 -0.81 -13.70 0.62
CA ALA A 176 -2.01 -14.54 0.66
C ALA A 176 -1.60 -15.98 0.29
N GLN A 177 -2.15 -16.97 1.02
CA GLN A 177 -1.89 -18.39 0.79
C GLN A 177 -2.78 -18.95 -0.31
#